data_AF-A0A1I1I4E4-F1
#
_entry.id   AF-A0A1I1I4E4-F1
#
_cell.length_a   1.000
_cell.length_b   1.000
_cell.length_c   1.000
_cell.angle_alpha   90.00
_cell.angle_beta   90.00
_cell.angle_gamma   90.00
#
_symmetry.space_group_name_H-M   'P 1'
#
loop_
_entity.id
_entity.type
_entity.pdbx_description
1 polymer ?
#
loop_
_entity_poly.entity_id
_entity_poly.type
_entity_poly.pdbx_seq_one_letter_code
_entity_poly.pdbx_strand_id
1 'polypeptide(L)'
;MNERERIIDLMKKGILSTEEGLDLLENTISKEGRKVEEEEFTDEAAGNVETEEAGEEAADKETAQAQNEAEAELEALVKEINACSVRLDTLNQQLSEVDAELNEKNTELNQLTKDSQSDITERKEAISEEIRLVQKELELIKQLDEVDNTDEIVSLRNKIDQLSKELEQVEMTEQDFEDDSHIQELGSDISKLEDKKTELSREKEECVKQLNRSKVRQWTLKAKQATASFEIPEDWKKEASEELTKAGKRIEEAGKEMSSLFKKTVNQASDKDMKQTIRTSFDNVLENFDWKNVSLKFPTLASKEYSKEWSFDDSTATIIDIKVANGKITVNKGNNETIALSAKGKLYGRMDENTPEESFAARSTVTADEDKLIIHVPNKRVYADLTLTLPERTYDYLSINTLNGKVMINELDVKDVYAKSTNGSIMFDKLGGTMLEAKGSNGSITVQNSQLKDLLASTVNGSLAYDGELESGDLSTTNGEVKVTVKNDSIARLKAATVNGNVKLAIPDNVTLEGQAKTTFGKIKSRLSNVEITDTSDNMKRFKRVVDETTFDFNISTTTGNVLLKDTDK
;
A
#
# COMPACT_ATOMS: atom_id res chain seq x y z
N MET A 1 -27.53 -8.87 -40.70
CA MET A 1 -26.07 -9.07 -40.54
C MET A 1 -25.57 -7.85 -39.78
N ASN A 2 -25.15 -8.06 -38.54
CA ASN A 2 -24.87 -6.96 -37.64
C ASN A 2 -23.57 -6.23 -38.08
N GLU A 3 -23.46 -4.92 -37.87
CA GLU A 3 -22.31 -4.13 -38.37
C GLU A 3 -20.97 -4.69 -37.83
N ARG A 4 -21.03 -5.21 -36.59
CA ARG A 4 -19.96 -5.94 -35.89
C ARG A 4 -19.54 -7.23 -36.59
N GLU A 5 -20.50 -8.04 -37.06
CA GLU A 5 -20.23 -9.29 -37.77
C GLU A 5 -19.57 -9.03 -39.13
N ARG A 6 -19.95 -7.93 -39.79
CA ARG A 6 -19.36 -7.52 -41.07
C ARG A 6 -17.91 -7.06 -40.89
N ILE A 7 -17.59 -6.33 -39.82
CA ILE A 7 -16.22 -5.93 -39.49
C ILE A 7 -15.37 -7.17 -39.17
N ILE A 8 -15.89 -8.10 -38.37
CA ILE A 8 -15.19 -9.35 -38.04
C ILE A 8 -14.98 -10.24 -39.28
N ASP A 9 -15.96 -10.31 -40.18
CA ASP A 9 -15.81 -11.06 -41.45
C ASP A 9 -14.79 -10.40 -42.39
N LEU A 10 -14.71 -9.06 -42.42
CA LEU A 10 -13.68 -8.32 -43.16
C LEU A 10 -12.28 -8.49 -42.55
N MET A 11 -12.17 -8.59 -41.23
CA MET A 11 -10.92 -8.95 -40.53
C MET A 11 -10.51 -10.40 -40.84
N LYS A 12 -11.45 -11.35 -40.81
CA LYS A 12 -11.19 -12.76 -41.14
C LYS A 12 -10.77 -12.96 -42.60
N LYS A 13 -11.28 -12.12 -43.50
CA LYS A 13 -10.88 -12.10 -44.92
C LYS A 13 -9.59 -11.33 -45.19
N GLY A 14 -8.98 -10.74 -44.15
CA GLY A 14 -7.72 -9.98 -44.27
C GLY A 14 -7.85 -8.67 -45.06
N ILE A 15 -9.08 -8.17 -45.24
CA ILE A 15 -9.36 -6.90 -45.93
C ILE A 15 -9.17 -5.73 -44.96
N LEU A 16 -9.37 -5.96 -43.67
CA LEU A 16 -9.06 -5.02 -42.59
C LEU A 16 -7.94 -5.55 -41.70
N SER A 17 -7.05 -4.66 -41.26
CA SER A 17 -6.07 -4.97 -40.22
C SER A 17 -6.77 -5.26 -38.87
N THR A 18 -6.13 -6.05 -38.01
CA THR A 18 -6.65 -6.35 -36.67
C THR A 18 -6.80 -5.10 -35.81
N GLU A 19 -5.94 -4.10 -35.97
CA GLU A 19 -6.02 -2.83 -35.26
C GLU A 19 -7.14 -1.95 -35.83
N GLU A 20 -7.26 -1.84 -37.16
CA GLU A 20 -8.35 -1.08 -37.80
C GLU A 20 -9.71 -1.69 -37.50
N GLY A 21 -9.78 -3.02 -37.41
CA GLY A 21 -10.99 -3.74 -37.03
C GLY A 21 -11.38 -3.51 -35.58
N LEU A 22 -10.40 -3.46 -34.66
CA LEU A 22 -10.63 -3.16 -33.25
C LEU A 22 -11.10 -1.72 -33.04
N ASP A 23 -10.51 -0.74 -33.73
CA ASP A 23 -10.94 0.67 -33.68
C ASP A 23 -12.38 0.86 -34.21
N LEU A 24 -12.74 0.15 -35.29
CA LEU A 24 -14.11 0.18 -35.80
C LEU A 24 -15.08 -0.52 -34.85
N LEU A 25 -14.66 -1.61 -34.20
CA LEU A 25 -15.45 -2.32 -33.18
C LEU A 25 -15.69 -1.43 -31.95
N GLU A 26 -14.69 -0.70 -31.49
CA GLU A 26 -14.79 0.22 -30.35
C GLU A 26 -15.72 1.41 -30.64
N ASN A 27 -15.67 1.94 -31.87
CA ASN A 27 -16.62 2.95 -32.33
C ASN A 27 -18.04 2.41 -32.50
N THR A 28 -18.23 1.13 -32.87
CA THR A 28 -19.57 0.51 -32.88
C THR A 28 -20.14 0.32 -31.48
N ILE A 29 -19.31 -0.02 -30.49
CA ILE A 29 -19.70 -0.13 -29.07
C ILE A 29 -20.12 1.25 -28.53
N SER A 30 -19.41 2.31 -28.91
CA SER A 30 -19.76 3.70 -28.54
C SER A 30 -21.04 4.21 -29.21
N LYS A 31 -21.36 3.72 -30.42
CA LYS A 31 -22.63 4.00 -31.12
C LYS A 31 -23.80 3.16 -30.58
N GLU A 32 -23.56 1.91 -30.19
CA GLU A 32 -24.55 1.05 -29.54
C GLU A 32 -24.91 1.60 -28.15
N GLY A 33 -23.93 2.05 -27.36
CA GLY A 33 -24.19 2.73 -26.09
C GLY A 33 -25.01 4.02 -26.21
N ARG A 34 -25.03 4.65 -27.39
CA ARG A 34 -25.83 5.85 -27.68
C ARG A 34 -27.21 5.55 -28.29
N LYS A 35 -27.42 4.32 -28.78
CA LYS A 35 -28.72 3.82 -29.28
C LYS A 35 -29.56 3.18 -28.18
N VAL A 36 -28.94 2.72 -27.10
CA VAL A 36 -29.63 2.07 -25.96
C VAL A 36 -30.49 3.05 -25.16
N GLU A 37 -30.36 4.37 -25.35
CA GLU A 37 -31.28 5.37 -24.76
C GLU A 37 -32.54 5.66 -25.60
N GLU A 38 -32.68 5.14 -26.84
CA GLU A 38 -33.81 5.51 -27.72
C GLU A 38 -34.73 4.38 -28.22
N GLU A 39 -34.45 3.09 -27.95
CA GLU A 39 -35.33 2.00 -28.42
C GLU A 39 -35.72 1.00 -27.31
N GLU A 40 -36.25 1.50 -26.20
CA GLU A 40 -37.41 0.82 -25.57
C GLU A 40 -38.62 1.10 -26.47
N PHE A 41 -38.99 0.16 -27.36
CA PHE A 41 -40.37 -0.20 -27.73
C PHE A 41 -40.39 -1.15 -28.95
N THR A 42 -41.13 -2.26 -28.78
CA THR A 42 -41.73 -3.19 -29.76
C THR A 42 -41.04 -4.52 -30.07
N ASP A 43 -41.94 -5.51 -30.22
CA ASP A 43 -41.89 -6.93 -29.89
C ASP A 43 -41.62 -7.88 -31.08
N GLU A 44 -41.33 -9.13 -30.70
CA GLU A 44 -41.71 -10.42 -31.33
C GLU A 44 -41.12 -10.89 -32.69
N ALA A 45 -40.36 -11.99 -32.67
CA ALA A 45 -40.84 -13.35 -33.02
C ALA A 45 -39.77 -14.31 -33.65
N ALA A 46 -39.59 -15.45 -32.96
CA ALA A 46 -39.48 -16.86 -33.43
C ALA A 46 -38.31 -17.37 -34.33
N GLY A 47 -37.73 -18.50 -33.89
CA GLY A 47 -37.13 -19.51 -34.78
C GLY A 47 -36.15 -20.51 -34.15
N ASN A 48 -36.66 -21.63 -33.62
CA ASN A 48 -35.98 -22.83 -33.05
C ASN A 48 -34.78 -23.41 -33.84
N VAL A 49 -33.80 -23.98 -33.12
CA VAL A 49 -33.32 -25.38 -33.23
C VAL A 49 -32.77 -25.84 -31.86
N GLU A 50 -33.34 -26.90 -31.26
CA GLU A 50 -32.79 -27.67 -30.12
C GLU A 50 -31.64 -28.58 -30.65
N THR A 51 -30.58 -28.95 -29.94
CA THR A 51 -30.50 -29.75 -28.70
C THR A 51 -29.01 -29.94 -28.35
N GLU A 52 -28.71 -30.20 -27.06
CA GLU A 52 -27.49 -30.88 -26.52
C GLU A 52 -26.22 -30.09 -26.13
N GLU A 53 -26.27 -28.91 -25.49
CA GLU A 53 -25.08 -28.35 -24.76
C GLU A 53 -25.41 -27.58 -23.45
N ALA A 54 -26.50 -27.92 -22.74
CA ALA A 54 -26.96 -27.10 -21.60
C ALA A 54 -26.30 -27.39 -20.23
N GLY A 55 -25.25 -28.23 -20.16
CA GLY A 55 -24.64 -28.66 -18.89
C GLY A 55 -23.36 -27.90 -18.49
N GLU A 56 -22.54 -27.51 -19.46
CA GLU A 56 -21.19 -26.97 -19.21
C GLU A 56 -21.10 -25.44 -19.39
N GLU A 57 -21.89 -24.83 -20.28
CA GLU A 57 -21.86 -23.38 -20.48
C GLU A 57 -22.46 -22.55 -19.32
N ALA A 58 -23.37 -23.14 -18.53
CA ALA A 58 -23.99 -22.42 -17.41
C ALA A 58 -23.03 -22.26 -16.22
N ALA A 59 -22.19 -23.26 -15.95
CA ALA A 59 -21.23 -23.24 -14.86
C ALA A 59 -20.06 -22.27 -15.13
N ASP A 60 -19.57 -22.20 -16.36
CA ASP A 60 -18.47 -21.29 -16.73
C ASP A 60 -18.92 -19.81 -16.74
N LYS A 61 -20.15 -19.52 -17.16
CA LYS A 61 -20.72 -18.16 -17.12
C LYS A 61 -21.00 -17.69 -15.69
N GLU A 62 -21.53 -18.54 -14.82
CA GLU A 62 -21.73 -18.21 -13.40
C GLU A 62 -20.41 -17.99 -12.65
N THR A 63 -19.36 -18.75 -12.96
CA THR A 63 -18.05 -18.64 -12.28
C THR A 63 -17.29 -17.39 -12.72
N ALA A 64 -17.33 -17.05 -14.01
CA ALA A 64 -16.74 -15.81 -14.54
C ALA A 64 -17.47 -14.56 -14.03
N GLN A 65 -18.81 -14.62 -13.92
CA GLN A 65 -19.61 -13.52 -13.37
C GLN A 65 -19.33 -13.32 -11.87
N ALA A 66 -19.24 -14.41 -11.09
CA ALA A 66 -18.90 -14.35 -9.67
C ALA A 66 -17.46 -13.84 -9.41
N GLN A 67 -16.50 -14.14 -10.30
CA GLN A 67 -15.14 -13.60 -10.21
C GLN A 67 -15.10 -12.09 -10.50
N ASN A 68 -15.81 -11.62 -11.52
CA ASN A 68 -15.91 -10.20 -11.86
C ASN A 68 -16.63 -9.41 -10.75
N GLU A 69 -17.68 -9.97 -10.15
CA GLU A 69 -18.38 -9.37 -9.01
C GLU A 69 -17.48 -9.28 -7.77
N ALA A 70 -16.70 -10.33 -7.46
CA ALA A 70 -15.75 -10.32 -6.35
C ALA A 70 -14.58 -9.34 -6.54
N GLU A 71 -14.11 -9.16 -7.78
CA GLU A 71 -13.07 -8.19 -8.12
C GLU A 71 -13.58 -6.75 -8.02
N ALA A 72 -14.81 -6.49 -8.47
CA ALA A 72 -15.48 -5.20 -8.31
C ALA A 72 -15.73 -4.87 -6.82
N GLU A 73 -16.14 -5.85 -6.00
CA GLU A 73 -16.27 -5.69 -4.55
C GLU A 73 -14.92 -5.37 -3.91
N LEU A 74 -13.83 -6.03 -4.33
CA LEU A 74 -12.49 -5.79 -3.81
C LEU A 74 -11.99 -4.39 -4.14
N GLU A 75 -12.23 -3.92 -5.36
CA GLU A 75 -11.89 -2.57 -5.80
C GLU A 75 -12.68 -1.51 -5.00
N ALA A 76 -13.98 -1.74 -4.78
CA ALA A 76 -14.82 -0.88 -3.95
C ALA A 76 -14.32 -0.82 -2.49
N LEU A 77 -13.91 -1.95 -1.92
CA LEU A 77 -13.32 -2.04 -0.59
C LEU A 77 -11.98 -1.30 -0.48
N VAL A 78 -11.14 -1.35 -1.51
CA VAL A 78 -9.88 -0.58 -1.56
C VAL A 78 -10.17 0.92 -1.59
N LYS A 79 -11.16 1.36 -2.38
CA LYS A 79 -11.61 2.76 -2.41
C LYS A 79 -12.15 3.21 -1.05
N GLU A 80 -12.95 2.38 -0.39
CA GLU A 80 -13.51 2.66 0.95
C GLU A 80 -12.41 2.75 2.02
N ILE A 81 -11.43 1.82 2.01
CA ILE A 81 -10.27 1.82 2.92
C ILE A 81 -9.44 3.09 2.72
N ASN A 82 -9.17 3.47 1.47
CA ASN A 82 -8.41 4.68 1.15
C ASN A 82 -9.17 5.94 1.60
N ALA A 83 -10.48 6.02 1.34
CA ALA A 83 -11.31 7.15 1.78
C ALA A 83 -11.35 7.28 3.31
N CYS A 84 -11.51 6.16 4.03
CA CYS A 84 -11.47 6.15 5.50
C CYS A 84 -10.09 6.54 6.04
N SER A 85 -8.99 6.12 5.39
CA SER A 85 -7.64 6.54 5.80
C SER A 85 -7.46 8.05 5.70
N VAL A 86 -7.90 8.65 4.59
CA VAL A 86 -7.83 10.11 4.38
C VAL A 86 -8.69 10.83 5.43
N ARG A 87 -9.93 10.37 5.68
CA ARG A 87 -10.81 10.95 6.69
C ARG A 87 -10.21 10.87 8.11
N LEU A 88 -9.55 9.76 8.44
CA LEU A 88 -8.89 9.59 9.73
C LEU A 88 -7.76 10.59 9.94
N ASP A 89 -6.98 10.86 8.89
CA ASP A 89 -5.90 11.85 8.95
C ASP A 89 -6.46 13.28 9.11
N THR A 90 -7.55 13.62 8.41
CA THR A 90 -8.26 14.90 8.59
C THR A 90 -8.81 15.05 10.01
N LEU A 91 -9.48 14.03 10.55
CA LEU A 91 -10.03 14.07 11.92
C LEU A 91 -8.92 14.21 12.98
N ASN A 92 -7.76 13.57 12.76
CA ASN A 92 -6.61 13.73 13.67
C ASN A 92 -6.01 15.13 13.59
N GLN A 93 -5.96 15.74 12.40
CA GLN A 93 -5.52 17.12 12.25
C GLN A 93 -6.48 18.06 13.00
N GLN A 94 -7.79 17.91 12.80
CA GLN A 94 -8.80 18.72 13.49
C GLN A 94 -8.75 18.54 15.02
N LEU A 95 -8.56 17.31 15.52
CA LEU A 95 -8.36 17.06 16.96
C LEU A 95 -7.10 17.74 17.50
N SER A 96 -6.01 17.75 16.72
CA SER A 96 -4.77 18.42 17.11
C SER A 96 -4.93 19.95 17.14
N GLU A 97 -5.69 20.52 16.21
CA GLU A 97 -6.01 21.94 16.16
C GLU A 97 -6.89 22.33 17.36
N VAL A 98 -7.96 21.57 17.63
CA VAL A 98 -8.82 21.80 18.79
C VAL A 98 -8.04 21.64 20.10
N ASP A 99 -7.16 20.63 20.22
CA ASP A 99 -6.30 20.48 21.40
C ASP A 99 -5.35 21.67 21.61
N ALA A 100 -4.86 22.28 20.53
CA ALA A 100 -4.01 23.47 20.61
C ALA A 100 -4.82 24.68 21.10
N GLU A 101 -6.00 24.92 20.53
CA GLU A 101 -6.91 26.00 20.92
C GLU A 101 -7.37 25.85 22.38
N LEU A 102 -7.70 24.64 22.81
CA LEU A 102 -8.16 24.33 24.17
C LEU A 102 -7.03 24.55 25.19
N ASN A 103 -5.79 24.20 24.85
CA ASN A 103 -4.63 24.50 25.69
C ASN A 103 -4.34 26.00 25.79
N GLU A 104 -4.43 26.73 24.68
CA GLU A 104 -4.24 28.18 24.65
C GLU A 104 -5.29 28.87 25.54
N LYS A 105 -6.57 28.54 25.36
CA LYS A 105 -7.68 29.12 26.14
C LYS A 105 -7.64 28.76 27.62
N ASN A 106 -7.27 27.51 27.96
CA ASN A 106 -7.04 27.14 29.35
C ASN A 106 -5.85 27.88 29.98
N THR A 107 -4.80 28.15 29.21
CA THR A 107 -3.65 28.90 29.71
C THR A 107 -4.03 30.36 29.95
N GLU A 108 -4.78 30.96 29.03
CA GLU A 108 -5.33 32.32 29.15
C GLU A 108 -6.24 32.43 30.38
N LEU A 109 -7.19 31.51 30.56
CA LEU A 109 -8.08 31.46 31.72
C LEU A 109 -7.30 31.34 33.04
N ASN A 110 -6.36 30.39 33.13
CA ASN A 110 -5.56 30.19 34.34
C ASN A 110 -4.69 31.41 34.68
N GLN A 111 -4.15 32.09 33.67
CA GLN A 111 -3.34 33.29 33.86
C GLN A 111 -4.20 34.44 34.39
N LEU A 112 -5.37 34.69 33.79
CA LEU A 112 -6.33 35.69 34.27
C LEU A 112 -6.80 35.43 35.70
N THR A 113 -7.11 34.17 36.03
CA THR A 113 -7.51 33.78 37.39
C THR A 113 -6.36 34.00 38.38
N LYS A 114 -5.13 33.66 38.01
CA LYS A 114 -3.96 33.76 38.88
C LYS A 114 -3.51 35.20 39.11
N ASP A 115 -3.44 36.01 38.06
CA ASP A 115 -3.03 37.42 38.16
C ASP A 115 -4.02 38.20 39.03
N SER A 116 -5.31 37.94 38.86
CA SER A 116 -6.36 38.60 39.64
C SER A 116 -6.42 38.12 41.11
N GLN A 117 -6.23 36.83 41.37
CA GLN A 117 -6.14 36.30 42.74
C GLN A 117 -4.91 36.82 43.48
N SER A 118 -3.78 37.00 42.78
CA SER A 118 -2.56 37.60 43.32
C SER A 118 -2.82 39.03 43.80
N ASP A 119 -3.42 39.86 42.93
CA ASP A 119 -3.69 41.26 43.21
C ASP A 119 -4.67 41.45 44.40
N ILE A 120 -5.70 40.61 44.49
CA ILE A 120 -6.66 40.63 45.62
C ILE A 120 -5.99 40.18 46.91
N THR A 121 -5.19 39.11 46.88
CA THR A 121 -4.51 38.58 48.06
C THR A 121 -3.49 39.57 48.62
N GLU A 122 -2.67 40.19 47.75
CA GLU A 122 -1.69 41.22 48.16
C GLU A 122 -2.38 42.42 48.81
N ARG A 123 -3.52 42.85 48.27
CA ARG A 123 -4.28 43.98 48.81
C ARG A 123 -4.93 43.65 50.15
N LYS A 124 -5.44 42.43 50.31
CA LYS A 124 -5.99 41.91 51.56
C LYS A 124 -4.93 41.83 52.66
N GLU A 125 -3.75 41.31 52.34
CA GLU A 125 -2.62 41.23 53.26
C GLU A 125 -2.10 42.62 53.67
N ALA A 126 -1.99 43.56 52.72
CA ALA A 126 -1.57 44.93 53.00
C ALA A 126 -2.51 45.64 53.98
N ILE A 127 -3.82 45.59 53.74
CA ILE A 127 -4.83 46.21 54.62
C ILE A 127 -4.85 45.50 55.99
N SER A 128 -4.74 44.18 56.02
CA SER A 128 -4.72 43.40 57.26
C SER A 128 -3.49 43.72 58.13
N GLU A 129 -2.32 43.88 57.52
CA GLU A 129 -1.11 44.27 58.26
C GLU A 129 -1.20 45.72 58.73
N GLU A 130 -1.80 46.62 57.95
CA GLU A 130 -2.04 48.01 58.38
C GLU A 130 -2.99 48.07 59.59
N ILE A 131 -4.08 47.29 59.58
CA ILE A 131 -4.98 47.13 60.74
C ILE A 131 -4.19 46.61 61.95
N ARG A 132 -3.33 45.60 61.76
CA ARG A 132 -2.52 45.01 62.85
C ARG A 132 -1.55 46.02 63.46
N LEU A 133 -0.90 46.85 62.63
CA LEU A 133 0.01 47.90 63.08
C LEU A 133 -0.75 48.96 63.91
N VAL A 134 -1.90 49.42 63.43
CA VAL A 134 -2.75 50.40 64.13
C VAL A 134 -3.30 49.82 65.44
N GLN A 135 -3.67 48.53 65.47
CA GLN A 135 -4.09 47.84 66.70
C GLN A 135 -2.96 47.76 67.74
N LYS A 136 -1.73 47.49 67.30
CA LYS A 136 -0.55 47.45 68.17
C LYS A 136 -0.19 48.84 68.71
N GLU A 137 -0.30 49.88 67.89
CA GLU A 137 -0.14 51.28 68.31
C GLU A 137 -1.19 51.66 69.37
N LEU A 138 -2.44 51.25 69.16
CA LEU A 138 -3.53 51.46 70.11
C LEU A 138 -3.30 50.72 71.44
N GLU A 139 -2.71 49.52 71.41
CA GLU A 139 -2.33 48.77 72.62
C GLU A 139 -1.18 49.44 73.38
N LEU A 140 -0.17 49.95 72.67
CA LEU A 140 0.94 50.72 73.25
C LEU A 140 0.46 52.02 73.89
N ILE A 141 -0.45 52.76 73.25
CA ILE A 141 -1.02 54.02 73.78
C ILE A 141 -1.89 53.76 75.02
N LYS A 142 -2.58 52.61 75.09
CA LYS A 142 -3.32 52.21 76.30
C LYS A 142 -2.42 51.84 77.48
N GLN A 143 -1.17 51.45 77.25
CA GLN A 143 -0.20 51.13 78.29
C GLN A 143 0.52 52.37 78.85
N LEU A 144 0.41 53.51 78.17
CA LEU A 144 0.93 54.80 78.62
C LEU A 144 -0.08 55.47 79.57
N ASP A 145 0.11 55.29 80.87
CA ASP A 145 -0.79 55.71 81.96
C ASP A 145 -0.68 57.20 82.35
N GLU A 146 0.08 58.01 81.61
CA GLU A 146 0.53 59.35 82.07
C GLU A 146 -0.14 60.56 81.38
N VAL A 147 -0.98 60.37 80.35
CA VAL A 147 -1.63 61.49 79.61
C VAL A 147 -3.07 61.12 79.21
N ASP A 148 -3.98 62.09 79.17
CA ASP A 148 -5.36 61.91 78.70
C ASP A 148 -5.39 61.64 77.18
N ASN A 149 -5.13 60.39 76.80
CA ASN A 149 -5.00 59.95 75.41
C ASN A 149 -6.36 59.57 74.78
N THR A 150 -7.47 60.05 75.33
CA THR A 150 -8.83 59.67 74.92
C THR A 150 -9.10 60.00 73.45
N ASP A 151 -8.70 61.18 72.99
CA ASP A 151 -8.92 61.64 71.61
C ASP A 151 -8.11 60.85 70.58
N GLU A 152 -6.85 60.50 70.91
CA GLU A 152 -5.99 59.69 70.04
C GLU A 152 -6.53 58.26 69.89
N ILE A 153 -7.00 57.66 70.99
CA ILE A 153 -7.64 56.32 70.97
C ILE A 153 -8.90 56.32 70.09
N VAL A 154 -9.71 57.38 70.16
CA VAL A 154 -10.91 57.51 69.30
C VAL A 154 -10.51 57.64 67.83
N SER A 155 -9.46 58.41 67.52
CA SER A 155 -8.98 58.57 66.14
C SER A 155 -8.45 57.26 65.53
N LEU A 156 -7.70 56.46 66.31
CA LEU A 156 -7.18 55.17 65.87
C LEU A 156 -8.28 54.13 65.72
N ARG A 157 -9.31 54.14 66.59
CA ARG A 157 -10.51 53.30 66.41
C ARG A 157 -11.25 53.63 65.13
N ASN A 158 -11.48 54.91 64.84
CA ASN A 158 -12.12 55.32 63.60
C ASN A 158 -11.30 54.88 62.38
N LYS A 159 -9.97 54.90 62.47
CA LYS A 159 -9.09 54.42 61.40
C LYS A 159 -9.16 52.90 61.21
N ILE A 160 -9.23 52.12 62.31
CA ILE A 160 -9.48 50.67 62.25
C ILE A 160 -10.84 50.39 61.60
N ASP A 161 -11.89 51.11 61.98
CA ASP A 161 -13.23 50.93 61.41
C ASP A 161 -13.25 51.25 59.91
N GLN A 162 -12.53 52.30 59.48
CA GLN A 162 -12.41 52.63 58.06
C GLN A 162 -11.65 51.57 57.28
N LEU A 163 -10.49 51.11 57.78
CA LEU A 163 -9.71 50.05 57.15
C LEU A 163 -10.45 48.71 57.13
N SER A 164 -11.23 48.40 58.17
CA SER A 164 -12.06 47.19 58.23
C SER A 164 -13.17 47.23 57.19
N LYS A 165 -13.75 48.42 56.94
CA LYS A 165 -14.74 48.63 55.88
C LYS A 165 -14.13 48.54 54.48
N GLU A 166 -12.91 49.03 54.30
CA GLU A 166 -12.16 48.85 53.04
C GLU A 166 -11.82 47.38 52.80
N LEU A 167 -11.45 46.62 53.84
CA LEU A 167 -11.22 45.18 53.76
C LEU A 167 -12.49 44.44 53.33
N GLU A 168 -13.64 44.76 53.94
CA GLU A 168 -14.94 44.18 53.59
C GLU A 168 -15.34 44.48 52.14
N GLN A 169 -15.02 45.68 51.61
CA GLN A 169 -15.23 46.01 50.21
C GLN A 169 -14.35 45.20 49.25
N VAL A 170 -13.09 44.94 49.62
CA VAL A 170 -12.19 44.09 48.82
C VAL A 170 -12.68 42.63 48.82
N GLU A 171 -13.17 42.13 49.96
CA GLU A 171 -13.77 40.78 50.04
C GLU A 171 -15.07 40.66 49.23
N MET A 172 -15.89 41.71 49.15
CA MET A 172 -17.05 41.73 48.25
C MET A 172 -16.63 41.75 46.77
N THR A 173 -15.52 42.41 46.43
CA THR A 173 -14.97 42.44 45.07
C THR A 173 -14.40 41.07 44.65
N GLU A 174 -13.92 40.28 45.63
CA GLU A 174 -13.52 38.87 45.44
C GLU A 174 -14.72 37.98 45.06
N GLN A 175 -15.93 38.27 45.58
CA GLN A 175 -17.16 37.57 45.21
C GLN A 175 -17.71 37.97 43.84
N ASP A 176 -17.65 39.25 43.46
CA ASP A 176 -18.10 39.73 42.12
C ASP A 176 -17.17 39.22 40.98
N PHE A 177 -15.98 38.70 41.29
CA PHE A 177 -15.01 38.15 40.34
C PHE A 177 -15.41 36.77 39.78
N GLU A 178 -16.15 35.96 40.55
CA GLU A 178 -16.71 34.70 40.03
C GLU A 178 -17.71 34.96 38.87
N ASP A 179 -18.22 36.20 38.77
CA ASP A 179 -19.16 36.68 37.75
C ASP A 179 -18.50 37.55 36.65
N ASP A 180 -17.16 37.57 36.54
CA ASP A 180 -16.48 38.32 35.47
C ASP A 180 -16.90 37.80 34.08
N SER A 181 -17.51 38.69 33.29
CA SER A 181 -18.05 38.39 31.96
C SER A 181 -17.03 37.76 31.00
N HIS A 182 -15.75 38.10 31.13
CA HIS A 182 -14.68 37.60 30.28
C HIS A 182 -14.26 36.18 30.68
N ILE A 183 -14.23 35.88 31.99
CA ILE A 183 -13.99 34.54 32.53
C ILE A 183 -15.13 33.60 32.15
N GLN A 184 -16.38 34.08 32.22
CA GLN A 184 -17.55 33.32 31.78
C GLN A 184 -17.54 33.05 30.26
N GLU A 185 -17.12 34.03 29.44
CA GLU A 185 -17.02 33.88 27.99
C GLU A 185 -15.92 32.85 27.61
N LEU A 186 -14.73 32.96 28.23
CA LEU A 186 -13.64 31.98 28.09
C LEU A 186 -14.07 30.57 28.53
N GLY A 187 -14.76 30.45 29.67
CA GLY A 187 -15.30 29.17 30.14
C GLY A 187 -16.33 28.57 29.19
N SER A 188 -17.19 29.41 28.59
CA SER A 188 -18.16 28.98 27.57
C SER A 188 -17.45 28.46 26.31
N ASP A 189 -16.39 29.13 25.86
CA ASP A 189 -15.65 28.72 24.67
C ASP A 189 -14.83 27.45 24.89
N ILE A 190 -14.23 27.29 26.08
CA ILE A 190 -13.57 26.03 26.48
C ILE A 190 -14.58 24.89 26.46
N SER A 191 -15.78 25.07 27.01
CA SER A 191 -16.85 24.06 26.99
C SER A 191 -17.27 23.69 25.57
N LYS A 192 -17.42 24.66 24.65
CA LYS A 192 -17.72 24.39 23.24
C LYS A 192 -16.59 23.62 22.53
N LEU A 193 -15.34 23.95 22.83
CA LEU A 193 -14.18 23.25 22.28
C LEU A 193 -14.05 21.83 22.82
N GLU A 194 -14.37 21.61 24.10
CA GLU A 194 -14.46 20.29 24.71
C GLU A 194 -15.55 19.45 24.03
N ASP A 195 -16.76 20.00 23.85
CA ASP A 195 -17.85 19.32 23.13
C ASP A 195 -17.43 18.95 21.70
N LYS A 196 -16.83 19.90 20.96
CA LYS A 196 -16.31 19.67 19.60
C LYS A 196 -15.23 18.58 19.58
N LYS A 197 -14.35 18.54 20.58
CA LYS A 197 -13.33 17.49 20.72
C LYS A 197 -13.98 16.13 20.97
N THR A 198 -14.99 16.05 21.84
CA THR A 198 -15.70 14.78 22.07
C THR A 198 -16.38 14.26 20.82
N GLU A 199 -16.99 15.13 20.02
CA GLU A 199 -17.65 14.76 18.77
C GLU A 199 -16.65 14.30 17.70
N LEU A 200 -15.54 15.01 17.53
CA LEU A 200 -14.46 14.60 16.61
C LEU A 200 -13.81 13.28 17.05
N SER A 201 -13.63 13.04 18.35
CA SER A 201 -13.15 11.75 18.87
C SER A 201 -14.14 10.62 18.59
N ARG A 202 -15.46 10.88 18.72
CA ARG A 202 -16.52 9.92 18.39
C ARG A 202 -16.52 9.56 16.90
N GLU A 203 -16.45 10.56 16.03
CA GLU A 203 -16.35 10.35 14.57
C GLU A 203 -15.11 9.56 14.18
N LYS A 204 -13.97 9.85 14.82
CA LYS A 204 -12.72 9.10 14.62
C LYS A 204 -12.88 7.64 15.03
N GLU A 205 -13.49 7.36 16.17
CA GLU A 205 -13.74 5.99 16.62
C GLU A 205 -14.65 5.21 15.65
N GLU A 206 -15.69 5.88 15.13
CA GLU A 206 -16.58 5.31 14.12
C GLU A 206 -15.87 5.03 12.79
N CYS A 207 -15.03 5.95 12.33
CA CYS A 207 -14.21 5.79 11.14
C CYS A 207 -13.22 4.62 11.28
N VAL A 208 -12.59 4.44 12.46
CA VAL A 208 -11.74 3.28 12.75
C VAL A 208 -12.54 1.97 12.71
N LYS A 209 -13.74 1.96 13.28
CA LYS A 209 -14.62 0.77 13.25
C LYS A 209 -15.00 0.39 11.81
N GLN A 210 -15.30 1.37 10.96
CA GLN A 210 -15.60 1.14 9.55
C GLN A 210 -14.38 0.63 8.77
N LEU A 211 -13.23 1.29 8.91
CA LEU A 211 -11.97 0.88 8.29
C LEU A 211 -11.61 -0.58 8.61
N ASN A 212 -11.78 -0.97 9.88
CA ASN A 212 -11.48 -2.33 10.31
C ASN A 212 -12.48 -3.35 9.73
N ARG A 213 -13.77 -3.02 9.65
CA ARG A 213 -14.77 -3.88 9.00
C ARG A 213 -14.44 -4.08 7.52
N SER A 214 -14.07 -3.02 6.82
CA SER A 214 -13.70 -3.08 5.40
C SER A 214 -12.41 -3.89 5.19
N LYS A 215 -11.39 -3.73 6.03
CA LYS A 215 -10.18 -4.57 5.98
C LYS A 215 -10.47 -6.06 6.22
N VAL A 216 -11.34 -6.39 7.18
CA VAL A 216 -11.76 -7.76 7.43
C VAL A 216 -12.57 -8.34 6.26
N ARG A 217 -13.46 -7.55 5.65
CA ARG A 217 -14.18 -7.96 4.43
C ARG A 217 -13.22 -8.20 3.27
N GLN A 218 -12.26 -7.30 3.06
CA GLN A 218 -11.23 -7.44 2.04
C GLN A 218 -10.41 -8.73 2.23
N TRP A 219 -10.01 -9.02 3.47
CA TRP A 219 -9.32 -10.26 3.80
C TRP A 219 -10.19 -11.50 3.56
N THR A 220 -11.44 -11.46 4.01
CA THR A 220 -12.41 -12.56 3.80
C THR A 220 -12.66 -12.82 2.32
N LEU A 221 -12.78 -11.78 1.49
CA LEU A 221 -12.97 -11.90 0.05
C LEU A 221 -11.72 -12.42 -0.65
N LYS A 222 -10.52 -11.93 -0.28
CA LYS A 222 -9.26 -12.48 -0.79
C LYS A 222 -9.06 -13.95 -0.39
N ALA A 223 -9.42 -14.31 0.84
CA ALA A 223 -9.38 -15.69 1.30
C ALA A 223 -10.39 -16.56 0.53
N LYS A 224 -11.62 -16.07 0.32
CA LYS A 224 -12.64 -16.73 -0.51
C LYS A 224 -12.18 -16.89 -1.96
N GLN A 225 -11.58 -15.87 -2.56
CA GLN A 225 -11.04 -15.91 -3.92
C GLN A 225 -9.87 -16.90 -4.01
N ALA A 226 -9.00 -16.96 -3.00
CA ALA A 226 -7.92 -17.94 -2.91
C ALA A 226 -8.46 -19.38 -2.76
N THR A 227 -9.58 -19.57 -2.04
CA THR A 227 -10.25 -20.87 -1.93
C THR A 227 -11.09 -21.25 -3.16
N ALA A 228 -11.67 -20.27 -3.87
CA ALA A 228 -12.44 -20.47 -5.09
C ALA A 228 -11.54 -20.67 -6.33
N SER A 229 -10.34 -20.09 -6.32
CA SER A 229 -9.29 -20.35 -7.33
C SER A 229 -8.68 -21.76 -7.20
N PHE A 230 -9.01 -22.47 -6.11
CA PHE A 230 -8.83 -23.91 -5.97
C PHE A 230 -10.07 -24.59 -6.57
N GLU A 231 -10.08 -24.79 -7.88
CA GLU A 231 -11.02 -25.73 -8.49
C GLU A 231 -10.67 -27.14 -7.99
N ILE A 232 -11.45 -27.59 -7.01
CA ILE A 232 -11.38 -28.91 -6.41
C ILE A 232 -12.11 -29.86 -7.37
N PRO A 233 -11.42 -30.85 -8.00
CA PRO A 233 -12.08 -31.80 -8.90
C PRO A 233 -13.15 -32.60 -8.18
N GLU A 234 -14.22 -33.00 -8.88
CA GLU A 234 -15.44 -33.63 -8.33
C GLU A 234 -15.16 -34.77 -7.33
N ASP A 235 -14.06 -35.51 -7.49
CA ASP A 235 -13.64 -36.60 -6.59
C ASP A 235 -13.23 -36.15 -5.16
N TRP A 236 -12.87 -34.89 -4.96
CA TRP A 236 -12.49 -34.33 -3.64
C TRP A 236 -13.68 -33.71 -2.88
N LYS A 237 -14.83 -33.55 -3.54
CA LYS A 237 -15.99 -32.78 -3.05
C LYS A 237 -16.67 -33.43 -1.83
N LYS A 238 -16.59 -34.77 -1.69
CA LYS A 238 -17.25 -35.52 -0.60
C LYS A 238 -16.45 -35.55 0.70
N GLU A 239 -15.12 -35.63 0.65
CA GLU A 239 -14.27 -35.63 1.85
C GLU A 239 -13.82 -34.22 2.26
N ALA A 240 -13.59 -33.33 1.30
CA ALA A 240 -13.18 -31.96 1.59
C ALA A 240 -14.33 -31.11 2.15
N SER A 241 -15.60 -31.41 1.84
CA SER A 241 -16.75 -30.61 2.30
C SER A 241 -16.97 -30.70 3.82
N GLU A 242 -16.70 -31.84 4.46
CA GLU A 242 -16.75 -32.00 5.92
C GLU A 242 -15.56 -31.34 6.64
N GLU A 243 -14.39 -31.28 6.01
CA GLU A 243 -13.22 -30.61 6.58
C GLU A 243 -13.18 -29.10 6.27
N LEU A 244 -13.70 -28.64 5.12
CA LEU A 244 -13.90 -27.23 4.78
C LEU A 244 -14.98 -26.59 5.64
N THR A 245 -16.03 -27.32 6.02
CA THR A 245 -16.98 -26.82 7.02
C THR A 245 -16.36 -26.78 8.42
N LYS A 246 -15.41 -27.66 8.76
CA LYS A 246 -14.63 -27.57 10.01
C LYS A 246 -13.59 -26.45 9.97
N ALA A 247 -12.93 -26.22 8.85
CA ALA A 247 -11.97 -25.13 8.64
C ALA A 247 -12.69 -23.77 8.57
N GLY A 248 -13.84 -23.72 7.90
CA GLY A 248 -14.75 -22.57 7.90
C GLY A 248 -15.27 -22.27 9.30
N LYS A 249 -15.66 -23.28 10.09
CA LYS A 249 -16.00 -23.13 11.51
C LYS A 249 -14.82 -22.65 12.35
N ARG A 250 -13.59 -23.11 12.10
CA ARG A 250 -12.38 -22.64 12.81
C ARG A 250 -11.95 -21.22 12.42
N ILE A 251 -12.17 -20.81 11.17
CA ILE A 251 -11.97 -19.43 10.70
C ILE A 251 -13.04 -18.51 11.26
N GLU A 252 -14.28 -19.00 11.37
CA GLU A 252 -15.38 -18.28 12.02
C GLU A 252 -15.17 -18.17 13.54
N GLU A 253 -14.64 -19.20 14.19
CA GLU A 253 -14.24 -19.21 15.60
C GLU A 253 -13.03 -18.27 15.85
N ALA A 254 -12.01 -18.29 14.99
CA ALA A 254 -10.88 -17.34 15.05
C ALA A 254 -11.33 -15.89 14.80
N GLY A 255 -12.30 -15.68 13.90
CA GLY A 255 -12.94 -14.38 13.68
C GLY A 255 -13.78 -13.91 14.88
N LYS A 256 -14.45 -14.83 15.58
CA LYS A 256 -15.20 -14.57 16.82
C LYS A 256 -14.25 -14.27 18.00
N GLU A 257 -13.13 -14.96 18.12
CA GLU A 257 -12.10 -14.68 19.12
C GLU A 257 -11.42 -13.33 18.86
N MET A 258 -11.05 -13.04 17.61
CA MET A 258 -10.52 -11.73 17.19
C MET A 258 -11.51 -10.58 17.48
N SER A 259 -12.80 -10.80 17.25
CA SER A 259 -13.88 -9.86 17.58
C SER A 259 -14.05 -9.66 19.10
N SER A 260 -13.86 -10.72 19.89
CA SER A 260 -13.93 -10.65 21.36
C SER A 260 -12.73 -9.94 21.99
N LEU A 261 -11.52 -10.15 21.45
CA LEU A 261 -10.30 -9.44 21.84
C LEU A 261 -10.40 -7.96 21.47
N PHE A 262 -10.93 -7.66 20.27
CA PHE A 262 -11.21 -6.30 19.83
C PHE A 262 -12.22 -5.57 20.73
N LYS A 263 -13.34 -6.22 21.12
CA LYS A 263 -14.31 -5.66 22.08
C LYS A 263 -13.69 -5.40 23.46
N LYS A 264 -12.76 -6.24 23.90
CA LYS A 264 -12.10 -6.09 25.21
C LYS A 264 -11.08 -4.94 25.21
N THR A 265 -10.34 -4.76 24.11
CA THR A 265 -9.32 -3.71 23.95
C THR A 265 -9.93 -2.33 23.69
N VAL A 266 -11.03 -2.24 22.93
CA VAL A 266 -11.77 -0.99 22.71
C VAL A 266 -12.39 -0.44 24.00
N ASN A 267 -12.81 -1.31 24.92
CA ASN A 267 -13.41 -0.90 26.18
C ASN A 267 -12.39 -0.54 27.29
N GLN A 268 -11.07 -0.68 27.04
CA GLN A 268 -10.03 -0.51 28.07
C GLN A 268 -8.92 0.49 27.72
N ALA A 269 -8.96 1.17 26.57
CA ALA A 269 -7.91 2.10 26.15
C ALA A 269 -8.35 3.57 26.24
N SER A 270 -7.52 4.42 26.83
CA SER A 270 -7.66 5.88 26.76
C SER A 270 -7.13 6.41 25.41
N ASP A 271 -7.69 7.55 24.99
CA ASP A 271 -7.72 8.07 23.61
C ASP A 271 -6.34 8.32 22.94
N LYS A 272 -5.25 8.32 23.70
CA LYS A 272 -3.89 8.64 23.20
C LYS A 272 -3.10 7.44 22.65
N ASP A 273 -3.40 6.21 23.09
CA ASP A 273 -2.64 5.00 22.71
C ASP A 273 -3.30 4.14 21.62
N MET A 274 -4.43 4.59 21.08
CA MET A 274 -5.20 3.89 20.04
C MET A 274 -4.41 3.71 18.74
N LYS A 275 -3.57 4.69 18.36
CA LYS A 275 -2.80 4.70 17.10
C LYS A 275 -1.68 3.66 17.09
N GLN A 276 -1.05 3.43 18.24
CA GLN A 276 0.07 2.52 18.36
C GLN A 276 -0.41 1.12 18.71
N THR A 277 -1.34 0.96 19.66
CA THR A 277 -1.78 -0.36 20.10
C THR A 277 -2.56 -1.12 19.01
N ILE A 278 -3.35 -0.44 18.17
CA ILE A 278 -4.10 -1.09 17.08
C ILE A 278 -3.23 -1.37 15.85
N ARG A 279 -2.34 -0.45 15.45
CA ARG A 279 -1.37 -0.73 14.37
C ARG A 279 -0.44 -1.87 14.76
N THR A 280 0.15 -1.81 15.95
CA THR A 280 1.08 -2.85 16.42
C THR A 280 0.38 -4.18 16.66
N SER A 281 -0.89 -4.23 17.07
CA SER A 281 -1.60 -5.51 17.26
C SER A 281 -2.10 -6.10 15.94
N PHE A 282 -2.49 -5.27 14.96
CA PHE A 282 -2.82 -5.76 13.62
C PHE A 282 -1.58 -6.15 12.82
N ASP A 283 -0.48 -5.39 12.92
CA ASP A 283 0.80 -5.73 12.27
C ASP A 283 1.44 -6.94 12.95
N ASN A 284 1.40 -7.05 14.29
CA ASN A 284 1.89 -8.25 14.98
C ASN A 284 1.01 -9.48 14.78
N VAL A 285 -0.31 -9.35 14.60
CA VAL A 285 -1.14 -10.50 14.21
C VAL A 285 -0.96 -10.77 12.72
N LEU A 286 -0.75 -9.79 11.84
CA LEU A 286 -0.47 -10.05 10.43
C LEU A 286 0.92 -10.70 10.22
N GLU A 287 1.90 -10.36 11.04
CA GLU A 287 3.26 -10.91 11.01
C GLU A 287 3.42 -12.19 11.83
N ASN A 288 2.66 -12.38 12.93
CA ASN A 288 2.67 -13.60 13.75
C ASN A 288 1.47 -14.53 13.54
N PHE A 289 0.52 -14.22 12.65
CA PHE A 289 -0.40 -15.21 12.12
C PHE A 289 0.40 -16.08 11.18
N ASP A 290 1.12 -17.00 11.83
CA ASP A 290 1.93 -18.00 11.20
C ASP A 290 0.96 -18.91 10.44
N TRP A 291 0.76 -18.57 9.16
CA TRP A 291 0.11 -19.41 8.17
C TRP A 291 0.78 -20.79 8.07
N LYS A 292 1.98 -20.94 8.64
CA LYS A 292 2.62 -22.24 8.87
C LYS A 292 1.95 -23.10 9.95
N ASN A 293 1.19 -22.51 10.88
CA ASN A 293 0.59 -23.20 12.03
C ASN A 293 -0.93 -23.40 11.95
N VAL A 294 -1.61 -22.89 10.91
CA VAL A 294 -2.83 -23.57 10.45
C VAL A 294 -2.36 -24.80 9.67
N SER A 295 -1.93 -25.83 10.41
CA SER A 295 -1.70 -27.14 9.82
C SER A 295 -3.06 -27.72 9.43
N LEU A 296 -3.55 -27.32 8.27
CA LEU A 296 -4.39 -28.19 7.45
C LEU A 296 -3.51 -29.40 7.18
N LYS A 297 -3.67 -30.44 8.02
CA LYS A 297 -3.18 -31.77 7.70
C LYS A 297 -4.06 -32.28 6.57
N PHE A 298 -3.82 -31.76 5.37
CA PHE A 298 -4.26 -32.42 4.16
C PHE A 298 -3.73 -33.85 4.25
N PRO A 299 -4.56 -34.89 4.04
CA PRO A 299 -4.05 -36.23 3.85
C PRO A 299 -2.93 -36.11 2.82
N THR A 300 -1.72 -36.53 3.19
CA THR A 300 -0.53 -36.38 2.35
C THR A 300 -0.86 -36.95 0.99
N LEU A 301 -1.11 -36.07 0.02
CA LEU A 301 -1.23 -36.43 -1.38
C LEU A 301 0.04 -37.21 -1.68
N ALA A 302 -0.09 -38.49 -1.99
CA ALA A 302 1.04 -39.33 -2.34
C ALA A 302 1.86 -38.60 -3.39
N SER A 303 3.04 -38.11 -3.01
CA SER A 303 3.89 -37.34 -3.91
C SER A 303 4.93 -38.28 -4.48
N LYS A 304 4.98 -38.38 -5.81
CA LYS A 304 6.06 -39.11 -6.49
C LYS A 304 7.08 -38.10 -7.01
N GLU A 305 8.36 -38.38 -6.79
CA GLU A 305 9.46 -37.58 -7.34
C GLU A 305 9.81 -38.07 -8.74
N TYR A 306 10.27 -37.16 -9.60
CA TYR A 306 10.77 -37.46 -10.94
C TYR A 306 11.99 -36.61 -11.27
N SER A 307 12.81 -37.10 -12.19
CA SER A 307 13.93 -36.37 -12.78
C SER A 307 14.05 -36.74 -14.25
N LYS A 308 14.14 -35.74 -15.12
CA LYS A 308 14.29 -35.94 -16.57
C LYS A 308 15.24 -34.90 -17.15
N GLU A 309 16.07 -35.35 -18.08
CA GLU A 309 17.08 -34.51 -18.74
C GLU A 309 16.94 -34.64 -20.25
N TRP A 310 17.18 -33.54 -20.96
CA TRP A 310 17.20 -33.46 -22.41
C TRP A 310 18.51 -32.81 -22.85
N SER A 311 19.04 -33.32 -23.95
CA SER A 311 20.17 -32.77 -24.68
C SER A 311 19.70 -32.51 -26.11
N PHE A 312 19.82 -31.28 -26.57
CA PHE A 312 19.53 -30.90 -27.95
C PHE A 312 20.86 -30.57 -28.63
N ASP A 313 21.51 -31.61 -29.13
CA ASP A 313 22.73 -31.48 -29.91
C ASP A 313 22.40 -30.80 -31.26
N ASP A 314 23.29 -29.94 -31.73
CA ASP A 314 23.16 -29.17 -32.99
C ASP A 314 21.93 -28.23 -33.09
N SER A 315 21.24 -27.91 -32.00
CA SER A 315 20.08 -27.00 -32.04
C SER A 315 20.47 -25.54 -32.31
N THR A 316 19.92 -24.97 -33.38
CA THR A 316 20.09 -23.56 -33.77
C THR A 316 19.07 -22.62 -33.15
N ALA A 317 18.11 -23.12 -32.38
CA ALA A 317 16.99 -22.34 -31.87
C ALA A 317 17.43 -21.07 -31.11
N THR A 318 16.91 -19.92 -31.54
CA THR A 318 17.16 -18.60 -30.92
C THR A 318 15.93 -18.05 -30.19
N ILE A 319 14.78 -18.71 -30.33
CA ILE A 319 13.52 -18.38 -29.65
C ILE A 319 13.26 -19.40 -28.54
N ILE A 320 13.08 -18.92 -27.31
CA ILE A 320 12.86 -19.78 -26.14
C ILE A 320 11.55 -19.39 -25.47
N ASP A 321 10.66 -20.36 -25.27
CA ASP A 321 9.34 -20.16 -24.67
C ASP A 321 9.14 -21.13 -23.52
N ILE A 322 9.14 -20.60 -22.30
CA ILE A 322 9.04 -21.35 -21.05
C ILE A 322 7.74 -20.99 -20.34
N LYS A 323 6.91 -21.99 -20.03
CA LYS A 323 5.69 -21.81 -19.22
C LYS A 323 5.67 -22.84 -18.10
N VAL A 324 5.62 -22.41 -16.85
CA VAL A 324 5.63 -23.34 -15.70
C VAL A 324 4.58 -22.91 -14.68
N ALA A 325 3.70 -23.82 -14.28
CA ALA A 325 2.75 -23.52 -13.21
C ALA A 325 3.43 -23.42 -11.84
N ASN A 326 4.23 -24.43 -11.47
CA ASN A 326 4.94 -24.42 -10.20
C ASN A 326 6.37 -24.90 -10.34
N GLY A 327 7.29 -24.19 -9.69
CA GLY A 327 8.70 -24.57 -9.61
C GLY A 327 9.63 -23.46 -10.09
N LYS A 328 10.91 -23.65 -9.80
CA LYS A 328 11.96 -22.68 -10.10
C LYS A 328 12.39 -22.79 -11.56
N ILE A 329 12.60 -21.66 -12.22
CA ILE A 329 13.20 -21.61 -13.56
C ILE A 329 14.58 -20.98 -13.43
N THR A 330 15.61 -21.68 -13.87
CA THR A 330 16.98 -21.18 -13.93
C THR A 330 17.49 -21.30 -15.36
N VAL A 331 17.95 -20.18 -15.94
CA VAL A 331 18.62 -20.15 -17.24
C VAL A 331 20.07 -19.72 -17.01
N ASN A 332 21.03 -20.47 -17.54
CA ASN A 332 22.45 -20.18 -17.43
C ASN A 332 23.14 -20.24 -18.78
N LYS A 333 24.20 -19.44 -18.96
CA LYS A 333 25.18 -19.67 -20.04
C LYS A 333 25.93 -21.00 -19.84
N GLY A 334 26.11 -21.73 -20.93
CA GLY A 334 26.91 -22.95 -21.02
C GLY A 334 28.15 -22.75 -21.89
N ASN A 335 29.13 -23.66 -21.71
CA ASN A 335 30.40 -23.61 -22.42
C ASN A 335 30.42 -24.47 -23.70
N ASN A 336 29.34 -25.19 -23.98
CA ASN A 336 29.23 -26.13 -25.08
C ASN A 336 28.17 -25.64 -26.07
N GLU A 337 28.21 -26.14 -27.31
CA GLU A 337 27.23 -25.80 -28.36
C GLU A 337 25.87 -26.51 -28.19
N THR A 338 25.75 -27.38 -27.18
CA THR A 338 24.52 -28.12 -26.87
C THR A 338 23.61 -27.33 -25.93
N ILE A 339 22.32 -27.28 -26.24
CA ILE A 339 21.29 -26.85 -25.28
C ILE A 339 20.95 -28.03 -24.35
N ALA A 340 21.07 -27.82 -23.04
CA ALA A 340 20.76 -28.83 -22.03
C ALA A 340 19.63 -28.36 -21.11
N LEU A 341 18.64 -29.23 -20.89
CA LEU A 341 17.51 -28.99 -19.99
C LEU A 341 17.45 -30.09 -18.93
N SER A 342 17.37 -29.71 -17.66
CA SER A 342 17.09 -30.62 -16.54
C SER A 342 15.78 -30.21 -15.86
N ALA A 343 14.85 -31.15 -15.71
CA ALA A 343 13.61 -30.97 -14.97
C ALA A 343 13.55 -31.94 -13.79
N LYS A 344 13.37 -31.42 -12.59
CA LYS A 344 13.26 -32.20 -11.35
C LYS A 344 12.07 -31.73 -10.54
N GLY A 345 11.34 -32.64 -9.91
CA GLY A 345 10.30 -32.19 -9.00
C GLY A 345 9.34 -33.27 -8.56
N LYS A 346 8.11 -32.84 -8.27
CA LYS A 346 7.08 -33.65 -7.59
C LYS A 346 5.77 -33.62 -8.33
N LEU A 347 5.11 -34.76 -8.31
CA LEU A 347 3.77 -34.97 -8.84
C LEU A 347 2.81 -35.10 -7.66
N TYR A 348 1.82 -34.23 -7.59
CA TYR A 348 0.84 -34.21 -6.51
C TYR A 348 -0.48 -34.87 -6.92
N GLY A 349 -0.90 -35.86 -6.14
CA GLY A 349 -2.14 -36.58 -6.34
C GLY A 349 -1.97 -37.90 -7.06
N ARG A 350 -3.10 -38.56 -7.35
CA ARG A 350 -3.11 -39.83 -8.07
C ARG A 350 -2.78 -39.57 -9.54
N MET A 351 -1.83 -40.34 -10.06
CA MET A 351 -1.44 -40.32 -11.47
C MET A 351 -1.86 -41.66 -12.09
N ASP A 352 -2.35 -41.62 -13.33
CA ASP A 352 -2.86 -42.79 -14.06
C ASP A 352 -1.74 -43.60 -14.70
N GLU A 353 -0.59 -42.98 -14.92
CA GLU A 353 0.58 -43.57 -15.56
C GLU A 353 1.41 -44.40 -14.59
N ASN A 354 2.12 -45.39 -15.16
CA ASN A 354 2.85 -46.39 -14.38
C ASN A 354 4.07 -45.79 -13.66
N THR A 355 4.75 -44.84 -14.32
CA THR A 355 5.94 -44.18 -13.78
C THR A 355 5.75 -42.66 -13.56
N PRO A 356 6.48 -42.07 -12.59
CA PRO A 356 6.51 -40.61 -12.40
C PRO A 356 6.97 -39.86 -13.66
N GLU A 357 7.90 -40.40 -14.43
CA GLU A 357 8.45 -39.77 -15.62
C GLU A 357 7.43 -39.73 -16.77
N GLU A 358 6.65 -40.80 -16.95
CA GLU A 358 5.52 -40.84 -17.88
C GLU A 358 4.42 -39.86 -17.45
N SER A 359 4.11 -39.83 -16.15
CA SER A 359 3.13 -38.89 -15.58
C SER A 359 3.52 -37.43 -15.78
N PHE A 360 4.82 -37.13 -15.72
CA PHE A 360 5.35 -35.81 -16.03
C PHE A 360 5.30 -35.53 -17.54
N ALA A 361 5.71 -36.48 -18.38
CA ALA A 361 5.72 -36.34 -19.83
C ALA A 361 4.31 -36.14 -20.42
N ALA A 362 3.29 -36.80 -19.88
CA ALA A 362 1.89 -36.61 -20.29
C ALA A 362 1.33 -35.22 -19.96
N ARG A 363 2.00 -34.47 -19.07
CA ARG A 363 1.55 -33.16 -18.55
C ARG A 363 2.55 -32.04 -18.83
N SER A 364 3.53 -32.30 -19.69
CA SER A 364 4.53 -31.33 -20.12
C SER A 364 4.78 -31.44 -21.62
N THR A 365 5.23 -30.35 -22.22
CA THR A 365 5.64 -30.27 -23.62
C THR A 365 7.06 -29.75 -23.66
N VAL A 366 7.98 -30.55 -24.18
CA VAL A 366 9.36 -30.15 -24.42
C VAL A 366 9.68 -30.48 -25.87
N THR A 367 9.78 -29.46 -26.72
CA THR A 367 10.05 -29.62 -28.15
C THR A 367 11.07 -28.59 -28.61
N ALA A 368 12.01 -29.00 -29.44
CA ALA A 368 12.97 -28.13 -30.10
C ALA A 368 12.86 -28.35 -31.62
N ASP A 369 12.74 -27.26 -32.37
CA ASP A 369 12.90 -27.24 -33.82
C ASP A 369 14.10 -26.36 -34.20
N GLU A 370 14.23 -26.00 -35.48
CA GLU A 370 15.36 -25.20 -35.99
C GLU A 370 15.39 -23.78 -35.40
N ASP A 371 14.24 -23.22 -35.03
CA ASP A 371 14.09 -21.82 -34.60
C ASP A 371 13.73 -21.70 -33.11
N LYS A 372 12.92 -22.62 -32.57
CA LYS A 372 12.24 -22.49 -31.29
C LYS A 372 12.46 -23.69 -30.35
N LEU A 373 12.71 -23.38 -29.09
CA LEU A 373 12.65 -24.30 -27.96
C LEU A 373 11.42 -23.97 -27.10
N ILE A 374 10.50 -24.93 -26.98
CA ILE A 374 9.28 -24.82 -26.18
C ILE A 374 9.40 -25.74 -24.96
N ILE A 375 9.21 -25.17 -23.76
CA ILE A 375 9.22 -25.89 -22.49
C ILE A 375 7.98 -25.49 -21.68
N HIS A 376 6.90 -26.24 -21.82
CA HIS A 376 5.63 -25.96 -21.15
C HIS A 376 5.31 -27.04 -20.12
N VAL A 377 5.15 -26.65 -18.86
CA VAL A 377 4.66 -27.45 -17.73
C VAL A 377 3.49 -26.69 -17.07
N PRO A 378 2.33 -26.54 -17.76
CA PRO A 378 1.22 -25.70 -17.30
C PRO A 378 0.37 -26.35 -16.20
N ASN A 379 0.56 -27.64 -15.94
CA ASN A 379 -0.29 -28.38 -15.01
C ASN A 379 0.06 -28.03 -13.54
N LYS A 380 -0.90 -27.46 -12.82
CA LYS A 380 -0.75 -27.03 -11.40
C LYS A 380 -0.47 -28.17 -10.42
N ARG A 381 -0.66 -29.44 -10.81
CA ARG A 381 -0.32 -30.62 -9.99
C ARG A 381 1.13 -31.07 -10.15
N VAL A 382 1.84 -30.48 -11.11
CA VAL A 382 3.25 -30.74 -11.36
C VAL A 382 4.06 -29.60 -10.74
N TYR A 383 5.02 -29.96 -9.89
CA TYR A 383 6.11 -29.08 -9.47
C TYR A 383 7.34 -29.43 -10.28
N ALA A 384 7.93 -28.46 -10.96
CA ALA A 384 9.04 -28.64 -11.88
C ALA A 384 10.09 -27.54 -11.69
N ASP A 385 11.21 -27.89 -11.07
CA ASP A 385 12.42 -27.09 -11.11
C ASP A 385 13.13 -27.34 -12.44
N LEU A 386 13.17 -26.32 -13.27
CA LEU A 386 13.81 -26.32 -14.57
C LEU A 386 15.17 -25.63 -14.49
N THR A 387 16.20 -26.29 -15.00
CA THR A 387 17.52 -25.71 -15.25
C THR A 387 17.84 -25.84 -16.72
N LEU A 388 17.84 -24.72 -17.43
CA LEU A 388 18.18 -24.61 -18.85
C LEU A 388 19.60 -24.03 -18.98
N THR A 389 20.46 -24.73 -19.70
CA THR A 389 21.82 -24.29 -20.02
C THR A 389 21.89 -24.03 -21.52
N LEU A 390 22.26 -22.81 -21.89
CA LEU A 390 22.23 -22.31 -23.26
C LEU A 390 23.65 -22.03 -23.77
N PRO A 391 23.99 -22.41 -25.01
CA PRO A 391 25.24 -22.02 -25.65
C PRO A 391 25.49 -20.51 -25.65
N GLU A 392 26.76 -20.11 -25.66
CA GLU A 392 27.15 -18.72 -25.78
C GLU A 392 26.88 -18.17 -27.20
N ARG A 393 25.71 -17.56 -27.38
CA ARG A 393 25.29 -16.86 -28.59
C ARG A 393 24.20 -15.84 -28.28
N THR A 394 23.90 -14.96 -29.25
CA THR A 394 22.78 -14.02 -29.15
C THR A 394 21.46 -14.70 -29.51
N TYR A 395 20.50 -14.64 -28.60
CA TYR A 395 19.14 -15.14 -28.80
C TYR A 395 18.22 -14.03 -29.32
N ASP A 396 17.19 -14.40 -30.07
CA ASP A 396 16.24 -13.42 -30.60
C ASP A 396 15.16 -13.10 -29.57
N TYR A 397 14.61 -14.12 -28.91
CA TYR A 397 13.50 -13.91 -27.98
C TYR A 397 13.48 -14.92 -26.85
N LEU A 398 13.27 -14.44 -25.62
CA LEU A 398 13.03 -15.26 -24.44
C LEU A 398 11.69 -14.89 -23.80
N SER A 399 10.76 -15.84 -23.74
CA SER A 399 9.48 -15.71 -23.03
C SER A 399 9.43 -16.65 -21.83
N ILE A 400 9.12 -16.12 -20.65
CA ILE A 400 8.96 -16.90 -19.42
C ILE A 400 7.66 -16.52 -18.73
N ASN A 401 6.73 -17.47 -18.59
CA ASN A 401 5.52 -17.30 -17.78
C ASN A 401 5.52 -18.30 -16.63
N THR A 402 5.46 -17.80 -15.40
CA THR A 402 5.32 -18.63 -14.21
C THR A 402 4.14 -18.20 -13.33
N LEU A 403 3.43 -19.18 -12.77
CA LEU A 403 2.40 -18.91 -11.77
C LEU A 403 3.04 -18.87 -10.37
N ASN A 404 3.78 -19.90 -9.97
CA ASN A 404 4.40 -20.01 -8.64
C ASN A 404 5.86 -20.46 -8.75
N GLY A 405 6.81 -19.57 -8.51
CA GLY A 405 8.21 -19.95 -8.47
C GLY A 405 9.17 -18.81 -8.81
N LYS A 406 10.44 -19.00 -8.41
CA LYS A 406 11.50 -18.04 -8.70
C LYS A 406 12.00 -18.22 -10.13
N VAL A 407 12.16 -17.12 -10.86
CA VAL A 407 12.84 -17.08 -12.16
C VAL A 407 14.23 -16.48 -11.95
N MET A 408 15.26 -17.13 -12.45
CA MET A 408 16.64 -16.64 -12.45
C MET A 408 17.26 -16.82 -13.83
N ILE A 409 17.76 -15.74 -14.40
CA ILE A 409 18.52 -15.75 -15.64
C ILE A 409 19.90 -15.21 -15.31
N ASN A 410 20.91 -16.04 -15.53
CA ASN A 410 22.31 -15.73 -15.23
C ASN A 410 23.10 -15.74 -16.54
N GLU A 411 23.60 -14.57 -16.94
CA GLU A 411 24.46 -14.37 -18.09
C GLU A 411 23.80 -14.80 -19.41
N LEU A 412 23.13 -13.87 -20.08
CA LEU A 412 22.44 -14.15 -21.35
C LEU A 412 22.45 -12.91 -22.25
N ASP A 413 22.79 -13.12 -23.53
CA ASP A 413 22.66 -12.13 -24.58
C ASP A 413 21.43 -12.44 -25.44
N VAL A 414 20.45 -11.53 -25.43
CA VAL A 414 19.15 -11.74 -26.07
C VAL A 414 18.55 -10.41 -26.51
N LYS A 415 17.96 -10.34 -27.71
CA LYS A 415 17.37 -9.09 -28.20
C LYS A 415 16.18 -8.67 -27.34
N ASP A 416 15.18 -9.53 -27.22
CA ASP A 416 13.92 -9.24 -26.53
C ASP A 416 13.60 -10.27 -25.44
N VAL A 417 13.24 -9.80 -24.26
CA VAL A 417 12.88 -10.64 -23.11
C VAL A 417 11.52 -10.25 -22.56
N TYR A 418 10.65 -11.24 -22.40
CA TYR A 418 9.39 -11.13 -21.69
C TYR A 418 9.37 -12.11 -20.51
N ALA A 419 9.23 -11.61 -19.29
CA ALA A 419 9.12 -12.44 -18.09
C ALA A 419 7.91 -12.03 -17.24
N LYS A 420 7.00 -12.97 -17.01
CA LYS A 420 5.82 -12.79 -16.15
C LYS A 420 5.82 -13.79 -15.00
N SER A 421 5.61 -13.29 -13.78
CA SER A 421 5.47 -14.10 -12.57
C SER A 421 4.27 -13.63 -11.74
N THR A 422 3.36 -14.54 -11.40
CA THR A 422 2.26 -14.22 -10.46
C THR A 422 2.77 -14.24 -9.02
N ASN A 423 3.41 -15.32 -8.58
CA ASN A 423 3.89 -15.50 -7.20
C ASN A 423 5.34 -16.01 -7.19
N GLY A 424 6.28 -15.07 -7.15
CA GLY A 424 7.71 -15.41 -7.16
C GLY A 424 8.56 -14.26 -7.66
N SER A 425 9.82 -14.23 -7.22
CA SER A 425 10.77 -13.21 -7.67
C SER A 425 11.31 -13.53 -9.06
N ILE A 426 11.58 -12.46 -9.82
CA ILE A 426 12.25 -12.53 -11.12
C ILE A 426 13.62 -11.87 -10.95
N MET A 427 14.68 -12.58 -11.33
CA MET A 427 16.04 -12.10 -11.20
C MET A 427 16.79 -12.26 -12.53
N PHE A 428 17.42 -11.18 -12.97
CA PHE A 428 18.32 -11.15 -14.10
C PHE A 428 19.68 -10.67 -13.60
N ASP A 429 20.71 -11.48 -13.81
CA ASP A 429 22.10 -11.14 -13.52
C ASP A 429 22.89 -11.20 -14.82
N LYS A 430 23.55 -10.10 -15.20
CA LYS A 430 24.30 -9.96 -16.45
C LYS A 430 23.48 -10.25 -17.71
N LEU A 431 22.37 -9.54 -17.87
CA LEU A 431 21.57 -9.61 -19.09
C LEU A 431 22.06 -8.55 -20.10
N GLY A 432 22.41 -8.97 -21.30
CA GLY A 432 22.65 -8.09 -22.45
C GLY A 432 21.46 -8.12 -23.39
N GLY A 433 20.86 -6.97 -23.73
CA GLY A 433 19.71 -6.98 -24.64
C GLY A 433 19.18 -5.63 -25.10
N THR A 434 18.23 -5.67 -26.02
CA THR A 434 17.54 -4.48 -26.51
C THR A 434 16.36 -4.14 -25.61
N MET A 435 15.47 -5.09 -25.35
CA MET A 435 14.25 -4.87 -24.58
C MET A 435 14.10 -5.91 -23.48
N LEU A 436 13.82 -5.45 -22.26
CA LEU A 436 13.36 -6.29 -21.16
C LEU A 436 11.99 -5.83 -20.67
N GLU A 437 10.98 -6.68 -20.80
CA GLU A 437 9.67 -6.53 -20.15
C GLU A 437 9.51 -7.56 -19.02
N ALA A 438 9.44 -7.09 -17.77
CA ALA A 438 9.27 -7.90 -16.58
C ALA A 438 8.01 -7.51 -15.81
N LYS A 439 7.08 -8.47 -15.64
CA LYS A 439 5.78 -8.28 -14.98
C LYS A 439 5.63 -9.21 -13.78
N GLY A 440 5.43 -8.62 -12.61
CA GLY A 440 5.18 -9.30 -11.34
C GLY A 440 3.78 -9.01 -10.79
N SER A 441 3.24 -9.92 -9.98
CA SER A 441 2.10 -9.60 -9.10
C SER A 441 2.52 -9.61 -7.64
N ASN A 442 3.06 -10.73 -7.14
CA ASN A 442 3.54 -10.90 -5.77
C ASN A 442 4.98 -11.41 -5.78
N GLY A 443 5.92 -10.48 -5.91
CA GLY A 443 7.33 -10.80 -6.05
C GLY A 443 8.15 -9.58 -6.41
N SER A 444 9.40 -9.58 -5.96
CA SER A 444 10.37 -8.55 -6.35
C SER A 444 10.98 -8.87 -7.71
N ILE A 445 11.29 -7.84 -8.48
CA ILE A 445 12.03 -7.95 -9.74
C ILE A 445 13.39 -7.30 -9.54
N THR A 446 14.45 -8.02 -9.87
CA THR A 446 15.83 -7.53 -9.71
C THR A 446 16.59 -7.75 -11.02
N VAL A 447 17.17 -6.67 -11.53
CA VAL A 447 18.03 -6.67 -12.71
C VAL A 447 19.36 -6.07 -12.28
N GLN A 448 20.45 -6.81 -12.40
CA GLN A 448 21.76 -6.38 -11.91
C GLN A 448 22.86 -6.73 -12.91
N ASN A 449 23.89 -5.88 -12.96
CA ASN A 449 25.03 -6.02 -13.86
C ASN A 449 24.62 -6.14 -15.35
N SER A 450 23.50 -5.55 -15.74
CA SER A 450 22.89 -5.72 -17.06
C SER A 450 23.11 -4.52 -17.96
N GLN A 451 23.12 -4.74 -19.28
CA GLN A 451 23.19 -3.72 -20.32
C GLN A 451 21.95 -3.81 -21.20
N LEU A 452 21.09 -2.79 -21.15
CA LEU A 452 19.79 -2.78 -21.82
C LEU A 452 19.57 -1.45 -22.55
N LYS A 453 18.89 -1.49 -23.70
CA LYS A 453 18.38 -0.24 -24.29
C LYS A 453 17.10 0.19 -23.59
N ASP A 454 16.10 -0.68 -23.56
CA ASP A 454 14.79 -0.43 -22.97
C ASP A 454 14.47 -1.41 -21.84
N LEU A 455 13.96 -0.88 -20.73
CA LEU A 455 13.49 -1.64 -19.56
C LEU A 455 12.06 -1.24 -19.19
N LEU A 456 11.14 -2.20 -19.24
CA LEU A 456 9.80 -2.08 -18.68
C LEU A 456 9.65 -3.08 -17.52
N ALA A 457 9.64 -2.58 -16.29
CA ALA A 457 9.47 -3.43 -15.11
C ALA A 457 8.27 -2.98 -14.28
N SER A 458 7.32 -3.88 -14.04
CA SER A 458 6.16 -3.58 -13.20
C SER A 458 5.84 -4.71 -12.23
N THR A 459 5.46 -4.37 -11.00
CA THR A 459 4.94 -5.35 -10.04
C THR A 459 3.87 -4.75 -9.15
N VAL A 460 2.95 -5.55 -8.59
CA VAL A 460 1.92 -5.01 -7.69
C VAL A 460 2.44 -4.97 -6.25
N ASN A 461 2.94 -6.11 -5.75
CA ASN A 461 3.44 -6.29 -4.40
C ASN A 461 4.87 -6.83 -4.46
N GLY A 462 5.84 -5.93 -4.41
CA GLY A 462 7.25 -6.27 -4.51
C GLY A 462 8.10 -5.05 -4.82
N SER A 463 9.39 -5.16 -4.48
CA SER A 463 10.35 -4.13 -4.81
C SER A 463 10.92 -4.34 -6.21
N LEU A 464 11.24 -3.25 -6.89
CA LEU A 464 11.94 -3.24 -8.17
C LEU A 464 13.35 -2.71 -7.94
N ALA A 465 14.35 -3.45 -8.41
CA ALA A 465 15.74 -3.02 -8.34
C ALA A 465 16.39 -3.16 -9.72
N TYR A 466 17.01 -2.08 -10.19
CA TYR A 466 17.83 -2.06 -11.38
C TYR A 466 19.23 -1.53 -11.05
N ASP A 467 20.27 -2.20 -11.55
CA ASP A 467 21.67 -1.80 -11.46
C ASP A 467 22.40 -2.18 -12.76
N GLY A 468 22.82 -1.19 -13.56
CA GLY A 468 23.42 -1.45 -14.87
C GLY A 468 23.48 -0.25 -15.81
N GLU A 469 23.70 -0.55 -17.09
CA GLU A 469 23.69 0.42 -18.20
C GLU A 469 22.34 0.40 -18.92
N LEU A 470 21.70 1.57 -19.03
CA LEU A 470 20.33 1.71 -19.54
C LEU A 470 20.21 2.93 -20.46
N GLU A 471 19.51 2.82 -21.60
CA GLU A 471 19.15 4.00 -22.42
C GLU A 471 17.78 4.58 -22.03
N SER A 472 16.80 3.72 -21.72
CA SER A 472 15.41 4.09 -21.44
C SER A 472 14.74 3.11 -20.46
N GLY A 473 14.01 3.62 -19.47
CA GLY A 473 13.33 2.77 -18.47
C GLY A 473 12.00 3.29 -17.97
N ASP A 474 11.03 2.39 -17.77
CA ASP A 474 9.81 2.60 -16.98
C ASP A 474 9.70 1.49 -15.92
N LEU A 475 9.81 1.90 -14.65
CA LEU A 475 9.73 1.01 -13.49
C LEU A 475 8.58 1.46 -12.60
N SER A 476 7.61 0.58 -12.35
CA SER A 476 6.44 0.92 -11.53
C SER A 476 6.03 -0.18 -10.56
N THR A 477 5.73 0.19 -9.31
CA THR A 477 5.12 -0.73 -8.35
C THR A 477 3.96 -0.11 -7.58
N THR A 478 3.06 -0.92 -7.04
CA THR A 478 2.02 -0.38 -6.13
C THR A 478 2.51 -0.39 -4.69
N ASN A 479 3.04 -1.53 -4.23
CA ASN A 479 3.53 -1.72 -2.87
C ASN A 479 4.95 -2.26 -2.89
N GLY A 480 5.92 -1.38 -2.67
CA GLY A 480 7.33 -1.73 -2.69
C GLY A 480 8.24 -0.55 -3.04
N GLU A 481 9.53 -0.75 -2.78
CA GLU A 481 10.56 0.22 -3.15
C GLU A 481 10.92 0.08 -4.64
N VAL A 482 11.18 1.20 -5.30
CA VAL A 482 11.84 1.22 -6.61
C VAL A 482 13.24 1.80 -6.43
N LYS A 483 14.26 1.02 -6.77
CA LYS A 483 15.66 1.42 -6.69
C LYS A 483 16.30 1.29 -8.07
N VAL A 484 16.86 2.38 -8.57
CA VAL A 484 17.53 2.42 -9.88
C VAL A 484 18.93 3.00 -9.69
N THR A 485 19.94 2.25 -10.12
CA THR A 485 21.34 2.71 -10.22
C THR A 485 21.75 2.68 -11.68
N VAL A 486 22.02 3.85 -12.25
CA VAL A 486 22.50 3.99 -13.63
C VAL A 486 24.02 4.08 -13.63
N LYS A 487 24.68 3.33 -14.53
CA LYS A 487 26.15 3.20 -14.63
C LYS A 487 26.74 3.66 -15.97
N ASN A 488 25.93 4.19 -16.86
CA ASN A 488 26.32 4.72 -18.17
C ASN A 488 25.93 6.19 -18.33
N ASP A 489 26.55 6.84 -19.31
CA ASP A 489 26.30 8.24 -19.65
C ASP A 489 25.25 8.40 -20.76
N SER A 490 24.88 7.30 -21.44
CA SER A 490 23.95 7.30 -22.58
C SER A 490 22.48 7.17 -22.19
N ILE A 491 22.13 7.34 -20.91
CA ILE A 491 20.73 7.29 -20.48
C ILE A 491 19.96 8.52 -20.98
N ALA A 492 18.85 8.29 -21.66
CA ALA A 492 18.01 9.33 -22.24
C ALA A 492 16.74 9.57 -21.43
N ARG A 493 16.08 8.50 -20.97
CA ARG A 493 14.80 8.60 -20.25
C ARG A 493 14.66 7.62 -19.09
N LEU A 494 14.13 8.07 -17.96
CA LEU A 494 13.77 7.19 -16.86
C LEU A 494 12.48 7.64 -16.17
N LYS A 495 11.52 6.73 -16.08
CA LYS A 495 10.35 6.87 -15.24
C LYS A 495 10.40 5.81 -14.13
N ALA A 496 10.32 6.25 -12.88
CA ALA A 496 10.29 5.34 -11.74
C ALA A 496 9.20 5.75 -10.74
N ALA A 497 8.24 4.89 -10.48
CA ALA A 497 7.05 5.22 -9.69
C ALA A 497 6.68 4.14 -8.68
N THR A 498 6.21 4.55 -7.51
CA THR A 498 5.54 3.65 -6.55
C THR A 498 4.37 4.32 -5.85
N VAL A 499 3.31 3.60 -5.50
CA VAL A 499 2.25 4.18 -4.66
C VAL A 499 2.68 4.18 -3.20
N ASN A 500 3.08 3.00 -2.70
CA ASN A 500 3.47 2.76 -1.32
C ASN A 500 4.90 2.23 -1.22
N GLY A 501 5.84 3.17 -1.23
CA GLY A 501 7.26 2.87 -1.04
C GLY A 501 8.14 4.04 -1.41
N ASN A 502 9.45 3.87 -1.19
CA ASN A 502 10.41 4.88 -1.60
C ASN A 502 10.79 4.70 -3.07
N VAL A 503 11.15 5.80 -3.73
CA VAL A 503 11.88 5.76 -5.00
C VAL A 503 13.30 6.25 -4.75
N LYS A 504 14.29 5.43 -5.10
CA LYS A 504 15.72 5.74 -4.96
C LYS A 504 16.36 5.74 -6.34
N LEU A 505 16.97 6.86 -6.70
CA LEU A 505 17.66 7.03 -7.98
C LEU A 505 19.12 7.43 -7.73
N ALA A 506 20.03 6.67 -8.32
CA ALA A 506 21.45 7.00 -8.38
C ALA A 506 21.85 7.28 -9.84
N ILE A 507 22.45 8.44 -10.07
CA ILE A 507 22.79 8.97 -11.40
C ILE A 507 24.29 9.30 -11.43
N PRO A 508 25.04 8.96 -12.50
CA PRO A 508 26.43 9.38 -12.64
C PRO A 508 26.59 10.91 -12.57
N ASP A 509 27.70 11.43 -12.04
CA ASP A 509 27.86 12.88 -11.83
C ASP A 509 28.29 13.68 -13.08
N ASN A 510 28.58 12.97 -14.16
CA ASN A 510 28.99 13.45 -15.48
C ASN A 510 27.85 13.53 -16.52
N VAL A 511 26.61 13.19 -16.16
CA VAL A 511 25.46 13.20 -17.08
C VAL A 511 24.72 14.54 -17.05
N THR A 512 24.42 15.15 -18.21
CA THR A 512 23.46 16.26 -18.28
C THR A 512 22.08 15.75 -17.94
N LEU A 513 21.38 16.38 -16.99
CA LEU A 513 20.06 15.96 -16.56
C LEU A 513 19.08 17.12 -16.49
N GLU A 514 17.83 16.82 -16.83
CA GLU A 514 16.67 17.66 -16.57
C GLU A 514 15.53 16.75 -16.13
N GLY A 515 15.10 16.83 -14.87
CA GLY A 515 14.11 15.90 -14.38
C GLY A 515 13.32 16.41 -13.18
N GLN A 516 12.29 15.67 -12.83
CA GLN A 516 11.40 16.02 -11.73
C GLN A 516 11.23 14.88 -10.74
N ALA A 517 11.19 15.24 -9.46
CA ALA A 517 10.79 14.37 -8.38
C ALA A 517 9.47 14.86 -7.79
N LYS A 518 8.54 13.93 -7.55
CA LYS A 518 7.25 14.22 -6.92
C LYS A 518 6.97 13.26 -5.76
N THR A 519 6.43 13.78 -4.67
CA THR A 519 5.81 12.98 -3.61
C THR A 519 4.46 13.59 -3.22
N THR A 520 3.54 12.83 -2.62
CA THR A 520 2.29 13.41 -2.08
C THR A 520 2.36 13.62 -0.57
N PHE A 521 2.87 12.62 0.16
CA PHE A 521 2.91 12.63 1.63
C PHE A 521 4.32 12.41 2.22
N GLY A 522 5.33 12.19 1.37
CA GLY A 522 6.70 11.98 1.81
C GLY A 522 7.59 13.20 1.62
N LYS A 523 8.91 12.97 1.62
CA LYS A 523 9.91 14.01 1.42
C LYS A 523 10.79 13.72 0.22
N ILE A 524 11.22 14.77 -0.47
CA ILE A 524 12.24 14.69 -1.53
C ILE A 524 13.58 15.09 -0.92
N LYS A 525 14.54 14.16 -0.93
CA LYS A 525 15.91 14.37 -0.46
C LYS A 525 16.88 14.11 -1.61
N SER A 526 17.76 15.08 -1.87
CA SER A 526 18.78 14.95 -2.91
C SER A 526 20.17 15.18 -2.32
N ARG A 527 21.12 14.38 -2.79
CA ARG A 527 22.56 14.52 -2.58
C ARG A 527 23.31 14.57 -3.93
N LEU A 528 22.61 14.91 -5.02
CA LEU A 528 23.24 15.06 -6.33
C LEU A 528 24.22 16.24 -6.34
N SER A 529 25.38 16.05 -6.96
CA SER A 529 26.39 17.10 -7.12
C SER A 529 26.11 17.96 -8.35
N ASN A 530 26.44 19.26 -8.26
CA ASN A 530 26.40 20.21 -9.39
C ASN A 530 25.01 20.33 -10.04
N VAL A 531 23.94 20.28 -9.24
CA VAL A 531 22.55 20.39 -9.73
C VAL A 531 21.91 21.68 -9.23
N GLU A 532 21.27 22.40 -10.14
CA GLU A 532 20.30 23.46 -9.84
C GLU A 532 18.97 22.81 -9.46
N ILE A 533 18.46 23.13 -8.27
CA ILE A 533 17.19 22.62 -7.76
C ILE A 533 16.18 23.76 -7.73
N THR A 534 15.07 23.60 -8.44
CA THR A 534 13.93 24.53 -8.39
C THR A 534 12.76 23.88 -7.68
N ASP A 535 12.33 24.46 -6.57
CA ASP A 535 11.12 24.03 -5.85
C ASP A 535 9.89 24.53 -6.60
N THR A 536 9.08 23.62 -7.14
CA THR A 536 7.79 23.97 -7.78
C THR A 536 6.66 23.99 -6.75
N SER A 537 6.71 23.08 -5.79
CA SER A 537 5.88 23.06 -4.58
C SER A 537 6.62 22.28 -3.47
N ASP A 538 6.10 22.27 -2.23
CA ASP A 538 6.68 21.50 -1.12
C ASP A 538 6.91 20.01 -1.46
N ASN A 539 6.12 19.51 -2.39
CA ASN A 539 6.00 18.11 -2.78
C ASN A 539 6.53 17.83 -4.19
N MET A 540 7.12 18.82 -4.87
CA MET A 540 7.64 18.68 -6.23
C MET A 540 8.90 19.54 -6.43
N LYS A 541 9.99 18.90 -6.86
CA LYS A 541 11.26 19.55 -7.18
C LYS A 541 11.67 19.23 -8.61
N ARG A 542 12.24 20.22 -9.30
CA ARG A 542 12.92 20.07 -10.58
C ARG A 542 14.42 20.14 -10.39
N PHE A 543 15.14 19.33 -11.15
CA PHE A 543 16.59 19.18 -11.10
C PHE A 543 17.14 19.46 -12.48
N LYS A 544 18.18 20.31 -12.55
CA LYS A 544 18.88 20.60 -13.79
C LYS A 544 20.39 20.60 -13.57
N ARG A 545 21.12 19.94 -14.45
CA ARG A 545 22.59 19.96 -14.51
C ARG A 545 23.01 19.88 -15.96
N VAL A 546 23.95 20.72 -16.35
CA VAL A 546 24.45 20.81 -17.72
C VAL A 546 25.93 20.47 -17.72
N VAL A 547 26.30 19.42 -18.45
CA VAL A 547 27.69 18.95 -18.62
C VAL A 547 28.06 18.91 -20.11
N ASP A 548 27.14 18.41 -20.94
CA ASP A 548 27.28 18.11 -22.36
C ASP A 548 25.92 18.30 -23.10
N GLU A 549 25.82 17.84 -24.36
CA GLU A 549 24.63 18.04 -25.21
C GLU A 549 23.50 17.00 -24.96
N THR A 550 23.80 15.84 -24.37
CA THR A 550 22.82 14.74 -24.26
C THR A 550 22.06 14.83 -22.94
N THR A 551 20.82 15.29 -22.97
CA THR A 551 20.01 15.43 -21.76
C THR A 551 19.33 14.12 -21.36
N PHE A 552 19.59 13.69 -20.12
CA PHE A 552 18.82 12.67 -19.42
C PHE A 552 17.54 13.27 -18.81
N ASP A 553 16.38 12.85 -19.31
CA ASP A 553 15.08 13.18 -18.72
C ASP A 553 14.66 12.12 -17.70
N PHE A 554 14.40 12.52 -16.45
CA PHE A 554 13.84 11.62 -15.46
C PHE A 554 12.57 12.14 -14.79
N ASN A 555 11.65 11.22 -14.53
CA ASN A 555 10.43 11.47 -13.78
C ASN A 555 10.25 10.41 -12.70
N ILE A 556 10.47 10.80 -11.45
CA ILE A 556 10.38 9.90 -10.31
C ILE A 556 9.26 10.33 -9.36
N SER A 557 8.40 9.40 -8.96
CA SER A 557 7.22 9.74 -8.15
C SER A 557 6.83 8.71 -7.11
N THR A 558 6.31 9.18 -5.99
CA THR A 558 5.66 8.31 -5.00
C THR A 558 4.48 8.96 -4.33
N THR A 559 3.49 8.19 -3.87
CA THR A 559 2.36 8.78 -3.11
C THR A 559 2.72 8.90 -1.63
N THR A 560 3.04 7.79 -0.96
CA THR A 560 3.22 7.77 0.51
C THR A 560 4.68 7.74 0.97
N GLY A 561 5.63 7.45 0.09
CA GLY A 561 7.04 7.33 0.46
C GLY A 561 7.91 8.53 0.10
N ASN A 562 9.21 8.37 0.33
CA ASN A 562 10.20 9.40 0.04
C ASN A 562 10.83 9.20 -1.34
N VAL A 563 11.25 10.31 -1.94
CA VAL A 563 12.14 10.29 -3.10
C VAL A 563 13.56 10.61 -2.66
N LEU A 564 14.51 9.76 -3.04
CA LEU A 564 15.91 9.85 -2.65
C LEU A 564 16.78 9.87 -3.90
N LEU A 565 17.51 10.95 -4.12
CA LEU A 565 18.46 11.07 -5.23
C LEU A 565 19.90 11.20 -4.71
N LYS A 566 20.85 10.55 -5.39
CA LYS A 566 22.29 10.68 -5.11
C LYS A 566 23.12 10.47 -6.37
N ASP A 567 24.39 10.85 -6.32
CA ASP A 567 25.34 10.45 -7.37
C ASP A 567 25.64 8.94 -7.26
N THR A 568 25.87 8.26 -8.39
CA THR A 568 26.15 6.81 -8.42
C THR A 568 27.39 6.47 -7.59
N ASP A 569 28.45 7.26 -7.70
CA ASP A 569 29.76 6.99 -7.10
C ASP A 569 29.93 7.54 -5.66
N LYS A 570 28.89 8.10 -5.03
CA LYS A 570 28.96 8.75 -3.71
C LYS A 570 27.91 8.29 -2.69
#